data_AF-A0A353H6F3-F1
#
_entry.id   AF-A0A353H6F3-F1
#
_cell.length_a   1.000
_cell.length_b   1.000
_cell.length_c   1.000
_cell.angle_alpha   90.00
_cell.angle_beta   90.00
_cell.angle_gamma   90.00
#
_symmetry.space_group_name_H-M   'P 1'
#
loop_
_entity.id
_entity.type
_entity.pdbx_description
1 polymer ?
#
loop_
_entity_poly.entity_id
_entity_poly.type
_entity_poly.pdbx_seq_one_letter_code
_entity_poly.pdbx_strand_id
1 'polypeptide(L)'
;MHAIADLGFQYCTPIQEMVLPKTLGGSDATGQAQTGTGKSAAFLVSIYTRLLRKPLRGKRRPGVPRALILAPTRELALQIEKDARAIGRYTGIHIQSVFGGMGYDRQKRALAEKIVDIIAATPGRLLDFQRQNLVRLYKLEILVIDEADRMLD
;
A
#
# COMPACT_ATOMS: atom_id res chain seq x y z
N MET A 1 8.45 9.26 -13.88
CA MET A 1 9.60 8.92 -13.01
C MET A 1 10.04 10.07 -12.09
N HIS A 2 9.34 11.22 -12.06
CA HIS A 2 9.76 12.39 -11.26
C HIS A 2 9.95 12.09 -9.76
N ALA A 3 8.99 11.44 -9.10
CA ALA A 3 9.11 11.16 -7.66
C ALA A 3 10.31 10.25 -7.31
N ILE A 4 10.65 9.29 -8.16
CA ILE A 4 11.80 8.39 -7.93
C ILE A 4 13.10 9.21 -7.97
N ALA A 5 13.23 10.11 -8.95
CA ALA A 5 14.37 11.01 -9.07
C ALA A 5 14.44 12.01 -7.91
N ASP A 6 13.32 12.63 -7.52
CA ASP A 6 13.24 13.58 -6.40
C ASP A 6 13.67 12.95 -5.06
N LEU A 7 13.41 11.65 -4.89
CA LEU A 7 13.79 10.89 -3.71
C LEU A 7 15.24 10.37 -3.75
N GLY A 8 15.98 10.63 -4.83
CA GLY A 8 17.38 10.23 -4.96
C GLY A 8 17.60 8.74 -5.20
N PHE A 9 16.59 7.99 -5.63
CA PHE A 9 16.76 6.59 -6.01
C PHE A 9 17.50 6.49 -7.36
N GLN A 10 18.83 6.38 -7.28
CA GLN A 10 19.70 6.27 -8.47
C GLN A 10 19.87 4.81 -8.92
N TYR A 11 20.03 3.90 -7.96
CA TYR A 11 20.23 2.47 -8.20
C TYR A 11 19.28 1.64 -7.34
N CYS A 12 18.93 0.46 -7.83
CA CYS A 12 18.15 -0.50 -7.05
C CYS A 12 19.01 -1.08 -5.92
N THR A 13 18.42 -1.28 -4.75
CA THR A 13 19.00 -2.18 -3.75
C THR A 13 18.91 -3.63 -4.23
N PRO A 14 19.69 -4.58 -3.67
CA PRO A 14 19.64 -5.97 -4.13
C PRO A 14 18.23 -6.58 -4.13
N ILE A 15 17.42 -6.30 -3.10
CA ILE A 15 16.04 -6.79 -3.05
C ILE A 15 15.15 -6.15 -4.12
N GLN A 16 15.36 -4.87 -4.44
CA GLN A 16 14.63 -4.18 -5.51
C GLN A 16 14.99 -4.76 -6.87
N GLU A 17 16.29 -4.98 -7.14
CA GLU A 17 16.78 -5.55 -8.39
C GLU A 17 16.22 -6.96 -8.64
N MET A 18 16.15 -7.79 -7.59
CA MET A 18 15.62 -9.15 -7.71
C MET A 18 14.10 -9.20 -7.90
N VAL A 19 13.36 -8.30 -7.24
CA VAL A 19 11.89 -8.38 -7.18
C VAL A 19 11.21 -7.56 -8.27
N LEU A 20 11.69 -6.34 -8.55
CA LEU A 20 11.02 -5.41 -9.46
C LEU A 20 10.80 -5.96 -10.88
N PRO A 21 11.76 -6.62 -11.55
CA PRO A 21 11.53 -7.17 -12.88
C PRO A 21 10.34 -8.13 -12.94
N LYS A 22 10.15 -8.93 -11.89
CA LYS A 22 9.05 -9.91 -11.78
C LYS A 22 7.72 -9.22 -11.46
N THR A 23 7.69 -8.40 -10.41
CA THR A 23 6.45 -7.77 -9.94
C THR A 23 5.93 -6.71 -10.90
N LEU A 24 6.81 -6.01 -11.64
CA LEU A 24 6.41 -5.09 -12.71
C LEU A 24 5.81 -5.82 -13.93
N GLY A 25 6.15 -7.10 -14.12
CA GLY A 25 5.50 -8.01 -15.06
C GLY A 25 4.15 -8.55 -14.60
N GLY A 26 3.80 -8.33 -13.33
CA GLY A 26 2.55 -8.79 -12.72
C GLY A 26 2.64 -10.18 -12.08
N SER A 27 3.85 -10.73 -11.91
CA SER A 27 4.06 -11.99 -11.21
C SER A 27 4.08 -11.81 -9.69
N ASP A 28 3.65 -12.84 -8.96
CA ASP A 28 3.78 -12.90 -7.52
C ASP A 28 5.26 -13.01 -7.12
N ALA A 29 5.58 -12.47 -5.94
CA ALA A 29 6.92 -12.53 -5.37
C ALA A 29 6.85 -12.69 -3.85
N THR A 30 7.77 -13.50 -3.33
CA THR A 30 8.10 -13.57 -1.91
C THR A 30 9.55 -13.12 -1.75
N GLY A 31 9.84 -12.40 -0.67
CA GLY A 31 11.16 -11.87 -0.42
C GLY A 31 11.40 -11.72 1.07
N GLN A 32 12.49 -12.30 1.54
CA GLN A 32 12.96 -12.13 2.91
C GLN A 32 14.11 -11.13 2.90
N ALA A 33 13.93 -9.99 3.54
CA ALA A 33 14.98 -9.01 3.74
C ALA A 33 14.74 -8.24 5.03
N GLN A 34 15.82 -7.78 5.65
CA GLN A 34 15.77 -6.96 6.85
C GLN A 34 15.12 -5.60 6.57
N THR A 35 14.60 -4.94 7.60
CA THR A 35 14.07 -3.57 7.52
C THR A 35 15.18 -2.61 7.09
N GLY A 36 14.84 -1.57 6.33
CA GLY A 36 15.82 -0.61 5.79
C GLY A 36 16.50 -1.03 4.48
N THR A 37 16.18 -2.20 3.92
CA THR A 37 16.76 -2.69 2.65
C THR A 37 16.05 -2.19 1.39
N GLY A 38 15.02 -1.35 1.52
CA GLY A 38 14.28 -0.79 0.38
C GLY A 38 13.09 -1.64 -0.10
N LYS A 39 12.62 -2.62 0.71
CA LYS A 39 11.41 -3.42 0.44
C LYS A 39 10.18 -2.55 0.14
N SER A 40 9.94 -1.51 0.94
CA SER A 40 8.79 -0.61 0.77
C SER A 40 8.74 0.02 -0.61
N ALA A 41 9.88 0.56 -1.07
CA ALA A 41 9.95 1.14 -2.40
C ALA A 41 9.68 0.09 -3.49
N ALA A 42 10.17 -1.15 -3.34
CA ALA A 42 9.94 -2.21 -4.32
C ALA A 42 8.45 -2.52 -4.54
N PHE A 43 7.70 -2.78 -3.47
CA PHE A 43 6.27 -3.08 -3.61
C PHE A 43 5.45 -1.83 -3.94
N LEU A 44 5.82 -0.64 -3.46
CA LEU A 44 5.11 0.60 -3.79
C LEU A 44 5.25 0.94 -5.27
N VAL A 45 6.47 0.84 -5.83
CA VAL A 45 6.70 1.04 -7.27
C VAL A 45 5.90 0.03 -8.10
N SER A 46 5.81 -1.21 -7.65
CA SER A 46 5.00 -2.25 -8.29
C SER A 46 3.50 -1.90 -8.26
N ILE A 47 2.98 -1.47 -7.09
CA ILE A 47 1.60 -1.02 -6.93
C ILE A 47 1.30 0.16 -7.84
N TYR A 48 2.08 1.24 -7.75
CA TYR A 48 1.85 2.43 -8.57
C TYR A 48 1.89 2.10 -10.06
N THR A 49 2.86 1.31 -10.52
CA THR A 49 2.96 0.90 -11.92
C THR A 49 1.71 0.15 -12.37
N ARG A 50 1.21 -0.79 -11.57
CA ARG A 50 0.00 -1.56 -11.89
C ARG A 50 -1.24 -0.67 -11.98
N LEU A 51 -1.42 0.24 -11.02
CA LEU A 51 -2.58 1.13 -10.97
C LEU A 51 -2.57 2.16 -12.11
N LEU A 52 -1.40 2.69 -12.45
CA LEU A 52 -1.21 3.64 -13.55
C LEU A 52 -1.39 2.99 -14.93
N ARG A 53 -0.90 1.76 -15.12
CA ARG A 53 -1.07 1.02 -16.40
C ARG A 53 -2.51 0.55 -16.63
N LYS A 54 -3.29 0.39 -15.56
CA LYS A 54 -4.70 -0.01 -15.64
C LYS A 54 -5.57 1.01 -14.90
N PRO A 55 -5.77 2.23 -15.42
CA PRO A 55 -6.62 3.21 -14.74
C PRO A 55 -8.07 2.69 -14.66
N LEU A 56 -8.75 2.96 -13.54
CA LEU A 56 -10.18 2.63 -13.42
C LEU A 56 -11.00 3.47 -14.41
N ARG A 57 -11.96 2.83 -15.07
CA ARG A 57 -12.98 3.49 -15.88
C ARG A 57 -14.27 3.59 -15.07
N GLY A 58 -14.96 4.72 -15.16
CA GLY A 58 -16.26 4.93 -14.54
C GLY A 58 -16.21 5.41 -13.08
N LYS A 59 -17.38 5.36 -12.43
CA LYS A 59 -17.60 5.96 -11.09
C LYS A 59 -16.85 5.18 -10.01
N ARG A 60 -15.93 5.87 -9.33
CA ARG A 60 -15.22 5.35 -8.16
C ARG A 60 -16.12 5.40 -6.91
N ARG A 61 -15.95 4.44 -6.00
CA ARG A 61 -16.69 4.37 -4.72
C ARG A 61 -15.71 4.49 -3.55
N PRO A 62 -16.02 5.27 -2.50
CA PRO A 62 -15.29 5.24 -1.24
C PRO A 62 -15.26 3.82 -0.63
N GLY A 63 -14.24 3.53 0.16
CA GLY A 63 -14.11 2.24 0.85
C GLY A 63 -13.78 1.03 -0.04
N VAL A 64 -13.44 1.22 -1.32
CA VAL A 64 -13.14 0.13 -2.26
C VAL A 64 -11.73 0.31 -2.84
N PRO A 65 -10.67 -0.07 -2.10
CA PRO A 65 -9.30 0.07 -2.55
C PRO A 65 -8.96 -0.93 -3.66
N ARG A 66 -7.89 -0.61 -4.41
CA ARG A 66 -7.29 -1.48 -5.43
C ARG A 66 -6.03 -2.18 -4.95
N ALA A 67 -5.37 -1.65 -3.93
CA ALA A 67 -4.23 -2.30 -3.30
C ALA A 67 -4.38 -2.29 -1.77
N LEU A 68 -3.97 -3.38 -1.15
CA LEU A 68 -3.91 -3.54 0.30
C LEU A 68 -2.49 -3.93 0.70
N ILE A 69 -1.94 -3.24 1.69
CA ILE A 69 -0.67 -3.56 2.34
C ILE A 69 -0.99 -3.87 3.79
N LEU A 70 -0.73 -5.09 4.24
CA LEU A 70 -0.83 -5.49 5.63
C LEU A 70 0.52 -5.29 6.32
N ALA A 71 0.49 -4.66 7.47
CA ALA A 71 1.65 -4.45 8.34
C ALA A 71 1.29 -4.83 9.79
N PRO A 72 2.22 -5.38 10.58
CA PRO A 72 1.91 -5.87 11.93
C PRO A 72 1.68 -4.73 12.93
N THR A 73 2.27 -3.56 12.71
CA THR A 73 2.20 -2.43 13.65
C THR A 73 1.67 -1.16 13.02
N ARG A 74 1.18 -0.26 13.87
CA ARG A 74 0.74 1.08 13.47
C ARG A 74 1.90 1.87 12.87
N GLU A 75 3.06 1.78 13.48
CA GLU A 75 4.27 2.51 13.13
C GLU A 75 4.70 2.15 11.70
N LEU A 76 4.65 0.85 11.36
CA LEU A 76 4.93 0.38 10.00
C LEU A 76 3.86 0.85 9.01
N ALA A 77 2.57 0.75 9.35
CA ALA A 77 1.50 1.24 8.47
C ALA A 77 1.63 2.74 8.16
N LEU A 78 2.03 3.57 9.15
CA LEU A 78 2.31 4.99 8.98
C LEU A 78 3.56 5.25 8.12
N GLN A 79 4.62 4.47 8.34
CA GLN A 79 5.84 4.59 7.54
C GLN A 79 5.57 4.24 6.07
N ILE A 80 4.81 3.18 5.81
CA ILE A 80 4.38 2.78 4.47
C ILE A 80 3.53 3.89 3.83
N GLU A 81 2.60 4.49 4.57
CA GLU A 81 1.81 5.62 4.07
C GLU A 81 2.69 6.81 3.68
N LYS A 82 3.66 7.17 4.52
CA LYS A 82 4.62 8.24 4.26
C LYS A 82 5.42 7.97 2.98
N ASP A 83 5.99 6.78 2.85
CA ASP A 83 6.79 6.37 1.69
C ASP A 83 5.93 6.35 0.42
N ALA A 84 4.70 5.83 0.53
CA ALA A 84 3.76 5.82 -0.57
C ALA A 84 3.41 7.23 -1.04
N ARG A 85 3.15 8.17 -0.13
CA ARG A 85 2.87 9.58 -0.50
C ARG A 85 4.05 10.22 -1.22
N ALA A 86 5.27 9.92 -0.78
CA ALA A 86 6.49 10.42 -1.41
C ALA A 86 6.66 9.85 -2.83
N ILE A 87 6.60 8.53 -2.98
CA ILE A 87 6.76 7.84 -4.28
C ILE A 87 5.60 8.17 -5.23
N GLY A 88 4.39 8.32 -4.70
CA GLY A 88 3.17 8.58 -5.46
C GLY A 88 2.87 10.04 -5.75
N ARG A 89 3.76 10.98 -5.37
CA ARG A 89 3.51 12.44 -5.35
C ARG A 89 2.84 12.99 -6.62
N TYR A 90 3.18 12.45 -7.79
CA TYR A 90 2.71 12.94 -9.10
C TYR A 90 1.65 12.05 -9.76
N THR A 91 1.03 11.11 -9.04
CA THR A 91 0.18 10.07 -9.65
C THR A 91 -1.32 10.32 -9.52
N GLY A 92 -1.75 11.17 -8.58
CA GLY A 92 -3.16 11.31 -8.22
C GLY A 92 -3.77 10.08 -7.53
N ILE A 93 -2.95 9.07 -7.20
CA ILE A 93 -3.37 7.86 -6.48
C ILE A 93 -3.31 8.15 -4.98
N HIS A 94 -4.39 7.82 -4.27
CA HIS A 94 -4.54 8.15 -2.86
C HIS A 94 -4.31 6.95 -1.94
N ILE A 95 -3.50 7.13 -0.89
CA ILE A 95 -3.29 6.15 0.17
C ILE A 95 -3.91 6.62 1.50
N GLN A 96 -4.38 5.66 2.30
CA GLN A 96 -4.82 5.86 3.68
C GLN A 96 -4.27 4.74 4.58
N SER A 97 -3.66 5.11 5.69
CA SER A 97 -3.31 4.16 6.76
C SER A 97 -4.52 3.81 7.64
N VAL A 98 -4.66 2.55 8.04
CA VAL A 98 -5.78 2.03 8.84
C VAL A 98 -5.27 1.18 10.01
N PHE A 99 -5.38 1.68 11.24
CA PHE A 99 -4.80 1.00 12.42
C PHE A 99 -5.49 1.38 13.74
N GLY A 100 -5.27 0.54 14.76
CA GLY A 100 -5.81 0.66 16.12
C GLY A 100 -5.31 1.86 16.94
N GLY A 101 -5.91 2.10 18.10
CA GLY A 101 -5.41 3.00 19.15
C GLY A 101 -5.76 4.48 19.02
N MET A 102 -5.89 5.05 17.81
CA MET A 102 -6.25 6.46 17.66
C MET A 102 -6.87 6.81 16.30
N GLY A 103 -7.48 8.00 16.22
CA GLY A 103 -7.94 8.59 14.96
C GLY A 103 -9.06 7.80 14.28
N TYR A 104 -9.85 7.04 15.04
CA TYR A 104 -10.92 6.19 14.53
C TYR A 104 -11.88 6.95 13.61
N ASP A 105 -12.47 8.06 14.09
CA ASP A 105 -13.42 8.85 13.31
C ASP A 105 -12.78 9.49 12.08
N ARG A 106 -11.50 9.90 12.19
CA ARG A 106 -10.75 10.45 11.06
C ARG A 106 -10.55 9.40 9.97
N GLN A 107 -10.12 8.19 10.34
CA GLN A 107 -9.93 7.08 9.40
C GLN A 107 -11.27 6.66 8.79
N LYS A 108 -12.34 6.57 9.60
CA LYS A 108 -13.70 6.26 9.14
C LYS A 108 -14.21 7.29 8.12
N ARG A 109 -14.12 8.58 8.42
CA ARG A 109 -14.51 9.66 7.49
C ARG A 109 -13.69 9.61 6.20
N ALA A 110 -12.37 9.42 6.30
CA ALA A 110 -11.51 9.30 5.12
C ALA A 110 -11.98 8.15 4.19
N LEU A 111 -12.32 7.00 4.75
CA LEU A 111 -12.78 5.83 3.97
C LEU A 111 -14.22 5.99 3.44
N ALA A 112 -15.08 6.71 4.17
CA ALA A 112 -16.48 6.91 3.79
C ALA A 112 -16.67 8.04 2.76
N GLU A 113 -15.85 9.09 2.84
CA GLU A 113 -16.05 10.32 2.08
C GLU A 113 -15.04 10.47 0.92
N LYS A 114 -13.85 9.87 1.04
CA LYS A 114 -12.78 10.04 0.05
C LYS A 114 -12.56 8.78 -0.76
N ILE A 115 -12.05 9.01 -1.96
CA ILE A 115 -11.55 7.96 -2.82
C ILE A 115 -10.14 7.58 -2.35
N VAL A 116 -9.98 6.31 -1.97
CA VAL A 116 -8.72 5.71 -1.53
C VAL A 116 -8.38 4.55 -2.46
N ASP A 117 -7.21 4.60 -3.08
CA ASP A 117 -6.69 3.58 -3.99
C ASP A 117 -5.92 2.50 -3.26
N ILE A 118 -5.13 2.89 -2.25
CA ILE A 118 -4.23 2.03 -1.50
C ILE A 118 -4.59 2.13 -0.02
N ILE A 119 -4.71 1.00 0.65
CA ILE A 119 -4.81 0.95 2.11
C ILE A 119 -3.57 0.29 2.67
N ALA A 120 -2.91 0.93 3.65
CA ALA A 120 -1.91 0.29 4.50
C ALA A 120 -2.54 0.04 5.87
N ALA A 121 -2.71 -1.22 6.29
CA ALA A 121 -3.51 -1.55 7.45
C ALA A 121 -2.86 -2.53 8.42
N THR A 122 -3.20 -2.39 9.70
CA THR A 122 -3.05 -3.49 10.66
C THR A 122 -4.26 -4.43 10.59
N PRO A 123 -4.08 -5.76 10.73
CA PRO A 123 -5.16 -6.73 10.51
C PRO A 123 -6.42 -6.47 11.35
N GLY A 124 -6.25 -6.22 12.65
CA GLY A 124 -7.39 -6.03 13.57
C GLY A 124 -8.30 -4.86 13.18
N ARG A 125 -7.73 -3.70 12.81
CA ARG A 125 -8.52 -2.53 12.40
C ARG A 125 -9.13 -2.70 11.00
N LEU A 126 -8.42 -3.36 10.09
CA LEU A 126 -8.99 -3.69 8.78
C LEU A 126 -10.26 -4.54 8.92
N LEU A 127 -10.20 -5.61 9.74
CA LEU A 127 -11.33 -6.49 9.99
C LEU A 127 -12.52 -5.75 10.62
N ASP A 128 -12.26 -4.87 11.58
CA ASP A 128 -13.28 -4.01 12.17
C ASP A 128 -13.99 -3.14 11.11
N PHE A 129 -13.24 -2.46 10.25
CA PHE A 129 -13.82 -1.65 9.17
C PHE A 129 -14.51 -2.47 8.08
N GLN A 130 -14.08 -3.71 7.82
CA GLN A 130 -14.81 -4.62 6.94
C GLN A 130 -16.15 -5.05 7.55
N ARG A 131 -16.19 -5.40 8.84
CA ARG A 131 -17.43 -5.77 9.56
C ARG A 131 -18.45 -4.62 9.55
N GLN A 132 -17.97 -3.38 9.60
CA GLN A 132 -18.79 -2.18 9.50
C GLN A 132 -19.15 -1.77 8.05
N ASN A 133 -18.75 -2.55 7.04
CA ASN A 133 -18.93 -2.24 5.63
C ASN A 133 -18.26 -0.93 5.15
N LEU A 134 -17.29 -0.41 5.91
CA LEU A 134 -16.49 0.77 5.54
C LEU A 134 -15.41 0.44 4.51
N VAL A 135 -14.93 -0.81 4.49
CA VAL A 135 -13.95 -1.30 3.53
C VAL A 135 -14.48 -2.57 2.86
N ARG A 136 -14.38 -2.63 1.52
CA ARG A 136 -14.78 -3.79 0.72
C ARG A 136 -13.66 -4.13 -0.27
N LEU A 137 -13.13 -5.35 -0.18
CA LEU A 137 -11.89 -5.74 -0.87
C LEU A 137 -12.11 -6.47 -2.21
N TYR A 138 -13.35 -6.53 -2.72
CA TYR A 138 -13.71 -7.25 -3.95
C TYR A 138 -13.13 -6.67 -5.26
N LYS A 139 -12.40 -5.55 -5.17
CA LYS A 139 -11.68 -4.91 -6.29
C LYS A 139 -10.17 -4.83 -6.06
N LEU A 140 -9.65 -5.56 -5.07
CA LEU A 140 -8.21 -5.67 -4.89
C LEU A 140 -7.56 -6.29 -6.13
N GLU A 141 -6.48 -5.67 -6.56
CA GLU A 141 -5.61 -6.12 -7.64
C GLU A 141 -4.23 -6.51 -7.15
N ILE A 142 -3.83 -6.01 -5.97
CA ILE A 142 -2.56 -6.31 -5.31
C ILE A 142 -2.80 -6.43 -3.80
N LEU A 143 -2.25 -7.50 -3.22
CA LEU A 143 -2.07 -7.67 -1.78
C LEU A 143 -0.57 -7.73 -1.48
N VAL A 144 -0.14 -6.98 -0.46
CA VAL A 144 1.20 -7.06 0.12
C VAL A 144 1.04 -7.44 1.59
N ILE A 145 1.89 -8.35 2.06
CA ILE A 145 1.99 -8.74 3.47
C ILE A 145 3.44 -8.46 3.88
N ASP A 146 3.66 -7.41 4.66
CA ASP A 146 5.00 -7.00 5.11
C ASP A 146 5.23 -7.44 6.56
N GLU A 147 6.41 -7.99 6.88
CA GLU A 147 6.69 -8.64 8.17
C GLU A 147 5.62 -9.70 8.52
N ALA A 148 5.39 -10.63 7.58
CA ALA A 148 4.39 -11.69 7.70
C ALA A 148 4.65 -12.65 8.87
N ASP A 149 5.92 -12.91 9.16
CA ASP A 149 6.39 -13.64 10.34
C ASP A 149 5.86 -13.01 11.63
N ARG A 150 6.08 -11.70 11.79
CA ARG A 150 5.63 -10.96 12.96
C ARG A 150 4.10 -10.83 13.08
N MET A 151 3.36 -11.00 11.98
CA MET A 151 1.90 -11.05 12.02
C MET A 151 1.34 -12.38 12.51
N LEU A 152 2.15 -13.44 12.49
CA LEU A 152 1.77 -14.78 12.94
C LEU A 152 2.17 -15.07 14.39
N ASP A 153 3.08 -14.26 14.95
CA ASP A 153 3.44 -14.24 16.37
C ASP A 153 2.30 -13.67 17.25
#